data_AF-A0A850QYA9-F1
#
_entry.id   AF-A0A850QYA9-F1
#
_cell.length_a   1.000
_cell.length_b   1.000
_cell.length_c   1.000
_cell.angle_alpha   90.00
_cell.angle_beta   90.00
_cell.angle_gamma   90.00
#
_symmetry.space_group_name_H-M   'P 1'
#
loop_
_entity.id
_entity.type
_entity.pdbx_description
1 polymer ?
#
loop_
_entity_poly.entity_id
_entity_poly.type
_entity_poly.pdbx_seq_one_letter_code
_entity_poly.pdbx_strand_id
1 'polypeptide(L)'
;MATLVKSTQLESVNFAYIELSKNTLQRQLSLLFTSSGIICTLVAFAYFVAKTSLISLYSALLGLSISYTLAIFNRININPKVLMWIFILSTTLACITGYSFSETHHISNTIGLTIPLLCFFALKQKTATWYSGLFGCCYVILSISEIGEKQLQLNDALQNMSAYSLVFVMAYLLAKHRNEAIHCVKQTATNDFLTGLYNREGLLPIYQAEAARSERYLKDFSMLLLSVDDFKNINDRYGL
;
A
#
# COMPACT_ATOMS: atom_id res chain seq x y z
N MET A 1 28.87 37.07 17.17
CA MET A 1 27.80 37.41 18.15
C MET A 1 26.98 36.14 18.36
N ALA A 2 27.04 35.50 19.53
CA ALA A 2 26.33 34.25 19.77
C ALA A 2 24.87 34.54 20.13
N THR A 3 23.95 34.24 19.22
CA THR A 3 22.50 34.37 19.45
C THR A 3 21.99 33.10 20.13
N LEU A 4 21.52 33.25 21.38
CA LEU A 4 20.94 32.17 22.16
C LEU A 4 19.47 32.00 21.76
N VAL A 5 19.20 31.07 20.85
CA VAL A 5 17.84 30.75 20.39
C VAL A 5 17.22 29.74 21.36
N LYS A 6 16.09 30.09 21.98
CA LYS A 6 15.36 29.18 22.90
C LYS A 6 14.62 28.10 22.09
N SER A 7 14.59 26.86 22.59
CA SER A 7 14.05 25.70 21.87
C SER A 7 12.60 25.86 21.41
N THR A 8 11.80 26.62 22.15
CA THR A 8 10.39 26.90 21.86
C THR A 8 10.18 27.83 20.66
N GLN A 9 11.22 28.53 20.19
CA GLN A 9 11.13 29.45 19.05
C GLN A 9 11.36 28.77 17.69
N LEU A 10 11.66 27.47 17.68
CA LEU A 10 11.99 26.68 16.48
C LEU A 10 10.95 25.60 16.16
N GLU A 11 9.80 25.58 16.84
CA GLU A 11 8.71 24.67 16.51
C GLU A 11 8.14 25.00 15.12
N SER A 12 8.58 24.23 14.12
CA SER A 12 7.91 24.25 12.81
C SER A 12 6.63 23.42 12.91
N VAL A 13 5.52 23.98 12.44
CA VAL A 13 4.20 23.34 12.39
C VAL A 13 4.10 22.33 11.23
N ASN A 14 5.23 21.86 10.70
CA ASN A 14 5.26 21.19 9.40
C ASN A 14 5.02 19.67 9.51
N PHE A 15 3.77 19.28 9.27
CA PHE A 15 3.32 17.89 9.20
C PHE A 15 3.75 17.21 7.89
N ALA A 16 5.04 16.95 7.70
CA ALA A 16 5.51 16.10 6.59
C ALA A 16 5.32 14.60 6.92
N TYR A 17 4.06 14.17 7.10
CA TYR A 17 3.68 12.77 7.24
C TYR A 17 3.48 12.14 5.86
N ILE A 18 4.52 11.46 5.34
CA ILE A 18 4.38 10.55 4.19
C ILE A 18 4.65 9.10 4.66
N GLU A 19 3.94 8.71 5.70
CA GLU A 19 3.27 7.40 5.72
C GLU A 19 1.83 7.69 5.28
N LEU A 20 1.15 6.76 4.61
CA LEU A 20 -0.28 6.94 4.32
C LEU A 20 -0.98 7.33 5.62
N SER A 21 -1.39 8.59 5.75
CA SER A 21 -2.09 9.00 6.96
C SER A 21 -3.31 8.09 7.09
N LYS A 22 -3.67 7.67 8.30
CA LYS A 22 -4.82 6.81 8.56
C LYS A 22 -6.05 7.23 7.72
N ASN A 23 -6.23 8.54 7.55
CA ASN A 23 -7.29 9.17 6.77
C ASN A 23 -7.18 8.89 5.25
N THR A 24 -5.96 8.92 4.70
CA THR A 24 -5.70 8.59 3.29
C THR A 24 -6.07 7.14 3.00
N LEU A 25 -5.68 6.22 3.90
CA LEU A 25 -5.96 4.80 3.74
C LEU A 25 -7.47 4.53 3.86
N GLN A 26 -8.12 5.20 4.81
CA GLN A 26 -9.57 5.13 4.98
C GLN A 26 -10.34 5.59 3.73
N ARG A 27 -9.92 6.71 3.10
CA ARG A 27 -10.53 7.19 1.84
C ARG A 27 -10.37 6.17 0.71
N GLN A 28 -9.18 5.61 0.56
CA GLN A 28 -8.88 4.59 -0.44
C GLN A 28 -9.71 3.31 -0.24
N LEU A 29 -9.80 2.81 1.00
CA LEU A 29 -10.62 1.65 1.33
C LEU A 29 -12.12 1.92 1.10
N SER A 30 -12.59 3.16 1.29
CA SER A 30 -13.98 3.51 0.99
C SER A 30 -14.31 3.32 -0.49
N LEU A 31 -13.39 3.66 -1.39
CA LEU A 31 -13.56 3.43 -2.83
C LEU A 31 -13.44 1.95 -3.19
N LEU A 32 -12.48 1.25 -2.58
CA LEU A 32 -12.25 -0.18 -2.82
C LEU A 32 -13.44 -1.04 -2.40
N PHE A 33 -13.95 -0.86 -1.18
CA PHE A 33 -15.06 -1.66 -0.67
C PHE A 33 -16.37 -1.39 -1.42
N THR A 34 -16.62 -0.14 -1.81
CA THR A 34 -17.82 0.21 -2.59
C THR A 34 -17.76 -0.34 -4.01
N SER A 35 -16.62 -0.20 -4.70
CA SER A 35 -16.43 -0.77 -6.04
C SER A 35 -16.49 -2.31 -6.02
N SER A 36 -15.86 -2.96 -5.05
CA SER A 36 -15.97 -4.41 -4.84
C SER A 36 -17.42 -4.85 -4.61
N GLY A 37 -18.18 -4.11 -3.80
CA GLY A 37 -19.61 -4.37 -3.59
C GLY A 37 -20.41 -4.30 -4.89
N ILE A 38 -20.18 -3.29 -5.73
CA ILE A 38 -20.83 -3.14 -7.04
C ILE A 38 -20.45 -4.29 -7.99
N ILE A 39 -19.21 -4.75 -7.97
CA ILE A 39 -18.80 -5.90 -8.79
C ILE A 39 -19.52 -7.17 -8.29
N CYS A 40 -19.60 -7.39 -6.97
CA CYS A 40 -20.33 -8.52 -6.40
C CYS A 40 -21.84 -8.46 -6.71
N THR A 41 -22.47 -7.29 -6.76
CA THR A 41 -23.88 -7.19 -7.17
C THR A 41 -24.07 -7.59 -8.63
N LEU A 42 -23.19 -7.12 -9.53
CA LEU A 42 -23.23 -7.48 -10.95
C LEU A 42 -23.03 -8.99 -11.15
N VAL A 43 -22.08 -9.60 -10.44
CA VAL A 43 -21.84 -11.05 -10.48
C VAL A 43 -23.04 -11.83 -9.93
N ALA A 44 -23.61 -11.41 -8.80
CA ALA A 44 -24.80 -12.06 -8.24
C ALA A 44 -26.01 -11.97 -9.18
N PHE A 45 -26.20 -10.80 -9.82
CA PHE A 45 -27.25 -10.60 -10.82
C PHE A 45 -27.03 -11.50 -12.06
N ALA A 46 -25.79 -11.60 -12.55
CA ALA A 46 -25.46 -12.47 -13.66
C ALA A 46 -25.76 -13.95 -13.35
N TYR A 47 -25.38 -14.44 -12.17
CA TYR A 47 -25.71 -15.81 -11.74
C TYR A 47 -27.22 -16.04 -11.60
N PHE A 48 -27.95 -15.03 -11.11
CA PHE A 48 -29.41 -15.11 -11.02
C PHE A 48 -30.06 -15.24 -12.40
N VAL A 49 -29.65 -14.40 -13.36
CA VAL A 49 -30.18 -14.41 -14.73
C VAL A 49 -29.80 -15.70 -15.47
N ALA A 50 -28.55 -16.16 -15.29
CA ALA A 50 -28.05 -17.37 -15.93
C ALA A 50 -28.63 -18.67 -15.31
N LYS A 51 -29.40 -18.59 -14.21
CA LYS A 51 -29.90 -19.74 -13.45
C LYS A 51 -28.81 -20.76 -13.10
N THR A 52 -27.62 -20.24 -12.79
CA THR A 52 -26.45 -21.01 -12.33
C THR A 52 -26.73 -21.68 -10.98
N SER A 53 -25.88 -22.58 -10.52
CA SER A 53 -26.04 -23.22 -9.20
C SER A 53 -26.28 -22.22 -8.06
N LEU A 54 -27.17 -22.58 -7.12
CA LEU A 54 -27.54 -21.73 -5.98
C LEU A 54 -26.32 -21.35 -5.12
N ILE A 55 -25.32 -22.23 -5.05
CA ILE A 55 -24.09 -22.02 -4.28
C ILE A 55 -23.31 -20.81 -4.83
N SER A 56 -23.17 -20.70 -6.15
CA SER A 56 -22.50 -19.57 -6.80
C SER A 56 -23.20 -18.25 -6.50
N LEU A 57 -24.54 -18.23 -6.55
CA LEU A 57 -25.34 -17.07 -6.21
C LEU A 57 -25.15 -16.66 -4.73
N TYR A 58 -25.19 -17.61 -3.80
CA TYR A 58 -24.96 -17.33 -2.38
C TYR A 58 -23.53 -16.83 -2.11
N SER A 59 -22.52 -17.37 -2.79
CA SER A 59 -21.13 -16.91 -2.66
C SER A 59 -20.96 -15.43 -3.07
N ALA A 60 -21.63 -15.01 -4.16
CA ALA A 60 -21.60 -13.63 -4.63
C ALA A 60 -22.35 -12.68 -3.67
N LEU A 61 -23.50 -13.12 -3.13
CA LEU A 61 -24.23 -12.38 -2.10
C LEU A 61 -23.46 -12.24 -0.79
N LEU A 62 -22.69 -13.27 -0.40
CA LEU A 62 -21.77 -13.18 0.75
C LEU A 62 -20.65 -12.16 0.49
N GLY A 63 -20.04 -12.17 -0.70
CA GLY A 63 -19.03 -11.18 -1.08
C GLY A 63 -19.56 -9.74 -1.06
N LEU A 64 -20.79 -9.55 -1.52
CA LEU A 64 -21.52 -8.28 -1.43
C LEU A 64 -21.70 -7.84 0.03
N SER A 65 -22.22 -8.72 0.88
CA SER A 65 -22.49 -8.44 2.29
C SER A 65 -21.20 -8.08 3.03
N ILE A 66 -20.11 -8.81 2.79
CA ILE A 66 -18.79 -8.53 3.36
C ILE A 66 -18.27 -7.16 2.88
N SER A 67 -18.38 -6.85 1.59
CA SER A 67 -17.91 -5.57 1.05
C SER A 67 -18.69 -4.38 1.63
N TYR A 68 -20.00 -4.53 1.80
CA TYR A 68 -20.85 -3.49 2.38
C TYR A 68 -20.61 -3.29 3.89
N THR A 69 -20.49 -4.38 4.64
CA THR A 69 -20.18 -4.32 6.08
C THR A 69 -18.81 -3.69 6.34
N LEU A 70 -17.79 -4.04 5.55
CA LEU A 70 -16.47 -3.40 5.60
C LEU A 70 -16.54 -1.91 5.27
N ALA A 71 -17.37 -1.50 4.29
CA ALA A 71 -17.59 -0.09 3.97
C ALA A 71 -18.23 0.69 5.13
N ILE A 72 -19.21 0.09 5.82
CA ILE A 72 -19.82 0.68 7.02
C ILE A 72 -18.79 0.81 8.14
N PHE A 73 -18.06 -0.25 8.44
CA PHE A 73 -17.02 -0.24 9.47
C PHE A 73 -15.90 0.76 9.18
N ASN A 74 -15.56 0.96 7.91
CA ASN A 74 -14.62 2.00 7.49
C ASN A 74 -15.18 3.42 7.74
N ARG A 75 -16.50 3.63 7.69
CA ARG A 75 -17.14 4.91 8.05
C ARG A 75 -17.19 5.13 9.56
N ILE A 76 -17.27 4.07 10.37
CA ILE A 76 -17.27 4.12 11.85
C ILE A 76 -15.84 4.25 12.41
N ASN A 77 -14.84 4.62 11.59
CA ASN A 77 -13.45 4.85 11.99
C ASN A 77 -12.75 3.64 12.64
N ILE A 78 -13.19 2.42 12.34
CA ILE A 78 -12.45 1.20 12.71
C ILE A 78 -11.06 1.23 12.06
N ASN A 79 -10.08 0.59 12.70
CA ASN A 79 -8.70 0.60 12.22
C ASN A 79 -8.61 0.06 10.77
N PRO A 80 -8.21 0.88 9.78
CA PRO A 80 -8.23 0.51 8.36
C PRO A 80 -7.31 -0.67 8.04
N LYS A 81 -6.24 -0.87 8.82
CA LYS A 81 -5.32 -2.02 8.66
C LYS A 81 -6.02 -3.35 8.93
N VAL A 82 -6.95 -3.40 9.90
CA VAL A 82 -7.69 -4.61 10.23
C VAL A 82 -8.72 -4.92 9.14
N LEU A 83 -9.47 -3.90 8.70
CA LEU A 83 -10.46 -4.03 7.62
C LEU A 83 -9.84 -4.54 6.32
N MET A 84 -8.64 -4.05 6.00
CA MET A 84 -7.86 -4.51 4.86
C MET A 84 -7.50 -5.99 4.94
N TRP A 85 -7.02 -6.48 6.09
CA TRP A 85 -6.70 -7.91 6.25
C TRP A 85 -7.95 -8.79 6.14
N ILE A 86 -9.07 -8.35 6.72
CA ILE A 86 -10.35 -9.05 6.57
C ILE A 86 -10.74 -9.15 5.09
N PHE A 87 -10.56 -8.06 4.32
CA PHE A 87 -10.86 -8.04 2.89
C PHE A 87 -9.94 -8.95 2.06
N ILE A 88 -8.64 -8.95 2.34
CA ILE A 88 -7.69 -9.85 1.66
C ILE A 88 -8.05 -11.31 1.98
N LEU A 89 -8.32 -11.64 3.24
CA LEU A 89 -8.70 -13.00 3.61
C LEU A 89 -10.04 -13.42 3.00
N SER A 90 -11.04 -12.54 2.95
CA SER A 90 -12.33 -12.88 2.34
C SER A 90 -12.23 -13.08 0.83
N THR A 91 -11.43 -12.27 0.13
CA THR A 91 -11.20 -12.42 -1.33
C THR A 91 -10.40 -13.68 -1.65
N THR A 92 -9.40 -14.05 -0.83
CA THR A 92 -8.68 -15.32 -1.00
C THR A 92 -9.57 -16.52 -0.76
N LEU A 93 -10.43 -16.48 0.27
CA LEU A 93 -11.40 -17.54 0.53
C LEU A 93 -12.41 -17.66 -0.63
N ALA A 94 -12.91 -16.54 -1.16
CA ALA A 94 -13.81 -16.53 -2.31
C ALA A 94 -13.18 -17.14 -3.56
N CYS A 95 -11.87 -16.92 -3.78
CA CYS A 95 -11.14 -17.55 -4.88
C CYS A 95 -11.02 -19.08 -4.68
N ILE A 96 -10.61 -19.53 -3.49
CA ILE A 96 -10.47 -20.97 -3.20
C ILE A 96 -11.82 -21.70 -3.32
N THR A 97 -12.89 -21.13 -2.76
CA THR A 97 -14.23 -21.74 -2.87
C THR A 97 -14.72 -21.75 -4.32
N GLY A 98 -14.47 -20.69 -5.09
CA GLY A 98 -14.82 -20.63 -6.51
C GLY A 98 -14.16 -21.70 -7.39
N TYR A 99 -12.98 -22.20 -6.99
CA TYR A 99 -12.31 -23.34 -7.63
C TYR A 99 -12.90 -24.69 -7.23
N SER A 100 -13.50 -24.77 -6.04
CA SER A 100 -14.16 -25.99 -5.57
C SER A 100 -15.50 -26.25 -6.29
N PHE A 101 -16.05 -25.27 -7.00
CA PHE A 101 -17.30 -25.36 -7.73
C PHE A 101 -17.06 -25.24 -9.25
N SER A 102 -17.39 -26.29 -9.99
CA SER A 102 -17.08 -26.49 -11.42
C SER A 102 -17.54 -25.35 -12.35
N GLU A 103 -18.59 -24.60 -12.00
CA GLU A 103 -19.19 -23.57 -12.85
C GLU A 103 -18.51 -22.18 -12.76
N THR A 104 -17.61 -21.96 -11.81
CA THR A 104 -17.14 -20.59 -11.47
C THR A 104 -15.64 -20.32 -11.67
N HIS A 105 -14.95 -21.20 -12.39
CA HIS A 105 -13.49 -21.15 -12.58
C HIS A 105 -12.99 -19.81 -13.16
N HIS A 106 -13.63 -19.29 -14.22
CA HIS A 106 -13.20 -18.02 -14.83
C HIS A 106 -13.32 -16.80 -13.91
N ILE A 107 -14.36 -16.75 -13.08
CA ILE A 107 -14.56 -15.66 -12.12
C ILE A 107 -13.57 -15.80 -10.97
N SER A 108 -13.32 -17.03 -10.51
CA SER A 108 -12.30 -17.29 -9.49
C SER A 108 -10.90 -16.90 -9.96
N ASN A 109 -10.56 -17.18 -11.22
CA ASN A 109 -9.30 -16.77 -11.84
C ASN A 109 -9.14 -15.26 -11.87
N THR A 110 -10.19 -14.55 -12.26
CA THR A 110 -10.19 -13.09 -12.26
C THR A 110 -9.97 -12.53 -10.85
N ILE A 111 -10.63 -13.10 -9.82
CA ILE A 111 -10.41 -12.72 -8.42
C ILE A 111 -8.96 -13.02 -8.00
N GLY A 112 -8.42 -14.19 -8.38
CA GLY A 112 -7.04 -14.61 -8.13
C GLY A 112 -6.01 -13.58 -8.57
N LEU A 113 -6.19 -13.02 -9.78
CA LEU A 113 -5.31 -11.99 -10.35
C LEU A 113 -5.34 -10.67 -9.58
N THR A 114 -6.42 -10.36 -8.85
CA THR A 114 -6.51 -9.12 -8.07
C THR A 114 -5.74 -9.18 -6.75
N ILE A 115 -5.44 -10.38 -6.21
CA ILE A 115 -4.85 -10.54 -4.88
C ILE A 115 -3.45 -9.93 -4.76
N PRO A 116 -2.51 -10.11 -5.72
CA PRO A 116 -1.22 -9.41 -5.69
C PRO A 116 -1.39 -7.89 -5.66
N LEU A 117 -2.28 -7.34 -6.50
CA LEU A 117 -2.53 -5.90 -6.55
C LEU A 117 -3.07 -5.39 -5.21
N LEU A 118 -4.02 -6.09 -4.61
CA LEU A 118 -4.55 -5.76 -3.28
C LEU A 118 -3.46 -5.79 -2.21
N CYS A 119 -2.59 -6.81 -2.23
CA CYS A 119 -1.52 -6.94 -1.25
C CYS A 119 -0.48 -5.82 -1.38
N PHE A 120 -0.01 -5.51 -2.59
CA PHE A 120 0.99 -4.45 -2.81
C PHE A 120 0.41 -3.04 -2.67
N PHE A 121 -0.89 -2.87 -2.87
CA PHE A 121 -1.58 -1.61 -2.59
C PHE A 121 -1.65 -1.32 -1.09
N ALA A 122 -1.89 -2.37 -0.29
CA ALA A 122 -2.41 -2.22 1.05
C ALA A 122 -1.39 -2.58 2.15
N LEU A 123 -0.52 -3.57 1.90
CA LEU A 123 0.46 -4.07 2.85
C LEU A 123 1.85 -3.45 2.62
N LYS A 124 2.74 -3.58 3.62
CA LYS A 124 4.16 -3.26 3.44
C LYS A 124 4.78 -4.19 2.40
N GLN A 125 5.75 -3.70 1.64
CA GLN A 125 6.35 -4.46 0.52
C GLN A 125 6.78 -5.87 0.92
N LYS A 126 7.46 -6.05 2.07
CA LYS A 126 7.88 -7.38 2.57
C LYS A 126 6.71 -8.32 2.87
N THR A 127 5.66 -7.81 3.51
CA THR A 127 4.45 -8.60 3.84
C THR A 127 3.63 -8.92 2.59
N ALA A 128 3.56 -7.98 1.65
CA ALA A 128 2.89 -8.17 0.37
C ALA A 128 3.58 -9.26 -0.47
N THR A 129 4.91 -9.19 -0.61
CA THR A 129 5.68 -10.19 -1.36
C THR A 129 5.51 -11.59 -0.78
N TRP A 130 5.53 -11.71 0.55
CA TRP A 130 5.40 -13.00 1.22
C TRP A 130 3.99 -13.59 1.01
N TYR A 131 2.94 -12.80 1.28
CA TYR A 131 1.57 -13.27 1.16
C TYR A 131 1.20 -13.60 -0.29
N SER A 132 1.52 -12.71 -1.25
CA SER A 132 1.23 -12.93 -2.65
C SER A 132 2.08 -14.07 -3.23
N GLY A 133 3.32 -14.27 -2.77
CA GLY A 133 4.11 -15.44 -3.15
C GLY A 133 3.47 -16.75 -2.68
N LEU A 134 3.04 -16.79 -1.41
CA LEU A 134 2.35 -17.95 -0.83
C LEU A 134 1.03 -18.24 -1.57
N PHE A 135 0.21 -17.22 -1.78
CA PHE A 135 -1.03 -17.38 -2.55
C PHE A 135 -0.74 -17.81 -3.99
N GLY A 136 0.31 -17.30 -4.63
CA GLY A 136 0.74 -17.72 -5.97
C GLY A 136 1.06 -19.21 -6.04
N CYS A 137 1.76 -19.76 -5.05
CA CYS A 137 1.99 -21.20 -4.95
C CYS A 137 0.67 -21.98 -4.83
N CYS A 138 -0.24 -21.53 -3.96
CA CYS A 138 -1.57 -22.12 -3.84
C CYS A 138 -2.37 -22.03 -5.15
N TYR A 139 -2.29 -20.90 -5.85
CA TYR A 139 -2.97 -20.66 -7.11
C TYR A 139 -2.48 -21.58 -8.23
N VAL A 140 -1.16 -21.84 -8.29
CA VAL A 140 -0.58 -22.83 -9.22
C VAL A 140 -1.11 -24.24 -8.90
N ILE A 141 -1.18 -24.63 -7.62
CA ILE A 141 -1.72 -25.94 -7.22
C ILE A 141 -3.20 -26.07 -7.63
N LEU A 142 -4.02 -25.04 -7.39
CA LEU A 142 -5.42 -25.00 -7.80
C LEU A 142 -5.56 -25.10 -9.33
N SER A 143 -4.72 -24.37 -10.07
CA SER A 143 -4.70 -24.40 -11.54
C SER A 143 -4.25 -25.76 -12.10
N ILE A 144 -3.33 -26.46 -11.43
CA ILE A 144 -2.91 -27.82 -11.83
C ILE A 144 -4.04 -28.83 -11.58
N SER A 145 -4.73 -28.70 -10.44
CA SER A 145 -5.88 -29.56 -10.10
C SER A 145 -6.97 -29.48 -11.17
N GLU A 146 -7.19 -28.29 -11.76
CA GLU A 146 -8.15 -28.05 -12.84
C GLU A 146 -7.79 -28.81 -14.13
N ILE A 147 -6.50 -28.92 -14.46
CA ILE A 147 -6.01 -29.65 -15.64
C ILE A 147 -6.31 -31.16 -15.54
N GLY A 148 -6.27 -31.71 -14.32
CA GLY A 148 -6.49 -33.14 -14.07
C GLY A 148 -7.90 -33.62 -14.37
N GLU A 149 -8.91 -32.74 -14.30
CA GLU A 149 -10.31 -33.10 -14.54
C GLU A 149 -10.76 -32.95 -16.00
N LYS A 150 -10.13 -32.06 -16.77
CA LYS A 150 -10.57 -31.72 -18.13
C LYS A 150 -9.40 -31.82 -19.10
N GLN A 151 -9.34 -32.93 -19.82
CA GLN A 151 -8.30 -33.35 -20.78
C GLN A 151 -8.04 -32.38 -21.98
N LEU A 152 -8.57 -31.15 -21.95
CA LEU A 152 -8.49 -30.15 -23.04
C LEU A 152 -8.19 -28.68 -22.60
N GLN A 153 -7.85 -28.38 -21.35
CA GLN A 153 -7.68 -26.98 -20.86
C GLN A 153 -6.26 -26.57 -20.43
N LEU A 154 -5.21 -27.26 -20.90
CA LEU A 154 -3.81 -26.90 -20.58
C LEU A 154 -3.50 -25.42 -20.90
N ASN A 155 -4.05 -24.90 -22.00
CA ASN A 155 -3.83 -23.52 -22.43
C ASN A 155 -4.44 -22.49 -21.45
N ASP A 156 -5.62 -22.74 -20.90
CA ASP A 156 -6.29 -21.81 -19.97
C ASP A 156 -5.51 -21.73 -18.65
N ALA A 157 -5.08 -22.86 -18.10
CA ALA A 157 -4.29 -22.90 -16.87
C ALA A 157 -2.94 -22.21 -17.05
N LEU A 158 -2.23 -22.47 -18.16
CA LEU A 158 -0.97 -21.78 -18.48
C LEU A 158 -1.16 -20.27 -18.67
N GLN A 159 -2.24 -19.84 -19.33
CA GLN A 159 -2.58 -18.44 -19.50
C GLN A 159 -2.82 -17.76 -18.13
N ASN A 160 -3.54 -18.42 -17.23
CA ASN A 160 -3.84 -17.90 -15.91
C ASN A 160 -2.59 -17.82 -15.00
N MET A 161 -1.74 -18.86 -15.01
CA MET A 161 -0.48 -18.87 -14.26
C MET A 161 0.49 -17.80 -14.75
N SER A 162 0.62 -17.63 -16.06
CA SER A 162 1.45 -16.59 -16.66
C SER A 162 0.89 -15.19 -16.38
N ALA A 163 -0.43 -15.00 -16.45
CA ALA A 163 -1.09 -13.76 -16.07
C ALA A 163 -0.84 -13.42 -14.59
N TYR A 164 -0.97 -14.40 -13.69
CA TYR A 164 -0.71 -14.18 -12.27
C TYR A 164 0.74 -13.76 -12.03
N SER A 165 1.70 -14.45 -12.67
CA SER A 165 3.12 -14.14 -12.57
C SER A 165 3.44 -12.74 -13.09
N LEU A 166 2.87 -12.34 -14.24
CA LEU A 166 3.00 -10.99 -14.79
C LEU A 166 2.43 -9.94 -13.83
N VAL A 167 1.22 -10.15 -13.32
CA VAL A 167 0.56 -9.22 -12.38
C VAL A 167 1.35 -9.11 -11.07
N PHE A 168 1.89 -10.22 -10.56
CA PHE A 168 2.73 -10.23 -9.37
C PHE A 168 4.01 -9.40 -9.58
N VAL A 169 4.72 -9.62 -10.69
CA VAL A 169 5.94 -8.86 -11.04
C VAL A 169 5.62 -7.38 -11.23
N MET A 170 4.55 -7.06 -11.97
CA MET A 170 4.12 -5.67 -12.19
C MET A 170 3.74 -4.97 -10.88
N ALA A 171 2.98 -5.64 -10.01
CA ALA A 171 2.60 -5.10 -8.70
C ALA A 171 3.84 -4.86 -7.81
N TYR A 172 4.82 -5.77 -7.85
CA TYR A 172 6.10 -5.59 -7.16
C TYR A 172 6.90 -4.40 -7.68
N LEU A 173 7.05 -4.28 -9.01
CA LEU A 173 7.78 -3.17 -9.64
C LEU A 173 7.11 -1.82 -9.36
N LEU A 174 5.78 -1.76 -9.44
CA LEU A 174 5.02 -0.56 -9.13
C LEU A 174 5.22 -0.13 -7.67
N ALA A 175 5.15 -1.08 -6.73
CA ALA A 175 5.41 -0.81 -5.33
C ALA A 175 6.85 -0.34 -5.07
N LYS A 176 7.83 -0.93 -5.77
CA LYS A 176 9.23 -0.54 -5.69
C LYS A 176 9.45 0.88 -6.21
N HIS A 177 8.99 1.20 -7.42
CA HIS A 177 9.09 2.53 -8.00
C HIS A 177 8.41 3.60 -7.14
N ARG A 178 7.24 3.28 -6.57
CA ARG A 178 6.56 4.17 -5.63
C ARG A 178 7.44 4.47 -4.41
N ASN A 179 8.08 3.46 -3.83
CA ASN A 179 8.95 3.65 -2.66
C ASN A 179 10.19 4.46 -3.01
N GLU A 180 10.82 4.21 -4.16
CA GLU A 180 11.97 4.99 -4.66
C GLU A 180 11.60 6.46 -4.90
N ALA A 181 10.44 6.72 -5.52
CA ALA A 181 9.95 8.08 -5.75
C ALA A 181 9.71 8.82 -4.42
N ILE A 182 9.10 8.16 -3.43
CA ILE A 182 8.91 8.74 -2.09
C ILE A 182 10.27 9.04 -1.43
N HIS A 183 11.23 8.13 -1.54
CA HIS A 183 12.58 8.34 -1.00
C HIS A 183 13.30 9.51 -1.67
N CYS A 184 13.22 9.62 -2.99
CA CYS A 184 13.80 10.72 -3.75
C CYS A 184 13.20 12.06 -3.34
N VAL A 185 11.86 12.16 -3.31
CA VAL A 185 11.15 13.36 -2.85
C VAL A 185 11.57 13.73 -1.43
N LYS A 186 11.67 12.73 -0.53
CA LYS A 186 12.12 12.98 0.85
C LYS A 186 13.54 13.53 0.87
N GLN A 187 14.47 12.96 0.12
CA GLN A 187 15.85 13.44 0.04
C GLN A 187 15.93 14.88 -0.48
N THR A 188 15.24 15.20 -1.58
CA THR A 188 15.22 16.57 -2.13
C THR A 188 14.54 17.57 -1.17
N ALA A 189 13.55 17.12 -0.40
CA ALA A 189 12.90 17.96 0.61
C ALA A 189 13.76 18.21 1.85
N THR A 190 14.67 17.30 2.21
CA THR A 190 15.50 17.40 3.43
C THR A 190 16.93 17.87 3.20
N ASN A 191 17.40 17.89 1.95
CA ASN A 191 18.77 18.24 1.61
C ASN A 191 18.81 19.51 0.77
N ASP A 192 19.81 20.36 1.02
CA ASP A 192 20.12 21.51 0.19
C ASP A 192 20.74 21.03 -1.12
N PHE A 193 20.21 21.53 -2.25
CA PHE A 193 20.61 21.05 -3.58
C PHE A 193 22.07 21.41 -3.92
N LEU A 194 22.56 22.57 -3.44
CA LEU A 194 23.90 23.06 -3.78
C LEU A 194 24.99 22.34 -2.97
N THR A 195 24.75 22.12 -1.68
CA THR A 195 25.75 21.60 -0.74
C THR A 195 25.60 20.12 -0.43
N GLY A 196 24.43 19.53 -0.71
CA GLY A 196 24.08 18.15 -0.33
C GLY A 196 23.86 17.94 1.18
N LEU A 197 24.13 18.96 2.00
CA LEU A 197 23.91 18.93 3.45
C LEU A 197 22.41 18.95 3.77
N TYR A 198 22.05 18.59 5.01
CA TYR A 198 20.67 18.78 5.45
C TYR A 198 20.29 20.26 5.41
N ASN A 199 19.14 20.55 4.81
CA ASN A 199 18.53 21.86 4.90
C ASN A 199 17.86 22.03 6.28
N ARG A 200 17.18 23.16 6.49
CA ARG A 200 16.45 23.43 7.73
C ARG A 200 15.45 22.32 8.10
N GLU A 201 14.68 21.83 7.13
CA GLU A 201 13.69 20.77 7.35
C GLU A 201 14.35 19.42 7.67
N GLY A 202 15.51 19.12 7.07
CA GLY A 202 16.30 17.92 7.38
C GLY A 202 16.96 17.97 8.76
N LEU A 203 17.42 19.13 9.21
CA LEU A 203 18.06 19.32 10.52
C LEU A 203 17.07 19.30 11.69
N LEU A 204 15.84 19.77 11.49
CA LEU A 204 14.84 19.90 12.54
C LEU A 204 14.56 18.60 13.32
N PRO A 205 14.29 17.44 12.69
CA PRO A 205 14.04 16.20 13.44
C PRO A 205 15.27 15.73 14.22
N ILE A 206 16.49 15.99 13.73
CA ILE A 206 17.74 15.67 14.43
C ILE A 206 17.85 16.53 15.69
N TYR A 207 17.59 17.83 15.56
CA TYR A 207 17.56 18.75 16.69
C TYR A 207 16.51 18.33 17.73
N GLN A 208 15.28 18.05 17.31
CA GLN A 208 14.21 17.64 18.22
C GLN A 208 14.54 16.34 18.97
N ALA A 209 15.14 15.35 18.29
CA ALA A 209 15.55 14.10 18.90
C ALA A 209 16.65 14.30 19.95
N GLU A 210 17.68 15.10 19.64
CA GLU A 210 18.76 15.38 20.59
C GLU A 210 18.32 16.28 21.75
N ALA A 211 17.43 17.25 21.51
CA ALA A 211 16.83 18.06 22.58
C ALA A 211 16.00 17.20 23.55
N ALA A 212 15.15 16.31 23.04
CA ALA A 212 14.37 15.39 23.89
C ALA A 212 15.27 14.40 24.65
N ARG A 213 16.37 13.96 24.03
CA ARG A 213 17.37 13.09 24.67
C ARG A 213 18.11 13.83 25.78
N SER A 214 18.54 15.06 25.52
CA SER A 214 19.18 15.95 26.48
C SER A 214 18.31 16.15 27.72
N GLU A 215 17.02 16.47 27.52
CA GLU A 215 16.04 16.61 28.59
C GLU A 215 15.84 15.31 29.38
N ARG A 216 15.66 14.18 28.69
CA ARG A 216 15.42 12.87 29.33
C ARG A 216 16.59 12.38 30.18
N TYR A 217 17.81 12.62 29.73
CA TYR A 217 19.02 12.10 30.37
C TYR A 217 19.81 13.15 31.13
N LEU A 218 19.30 14.39 31.22
CA LEU A 218 19.98 15.54 31.83
C LEU A 218 21.42 15.68 31.30
N LYS A 219 21.58 15.55 29.98
CA LYS A 219 22.87 15.68 29.30
C LYS A 219 22.91 16.95 28.49
N ASP A 220 23.98 17.73 28.62
CA ASP A 220 24.19 18.89 27.78
C ASP A 220 24.44 18.48 26.33
N PHE A 221 23.93 19.26 25.38
CA PHE A 221 24.35 19.21 23.99
C PHE A 221 24.67 20.62 23.51
N SER A 222 25.48 20.70 22.45
CA SER A 222 25.91 21.98 21.87
C SER A 222 25.49 22.07 20.42
N MET A 223 25.16 23.28 19.96
CA MET A 223 24.86 23.58 18.58
C MET A 223 25.77 24.71 18.11
N LEU A 224 26.41 24.52 16.95
CA LEU A 224 27.27 25.51 16.33
C LEU A 224 26.60 26.01 15.04
N LEU A 225 26.38 27.32 14.95
CA LEU A 225 25.90 27.98 13.75
C LEU A 225 27.08 28.72 13.10
N LEU A 226 27.39 28.35 11.86
CA LEU A 226 28.49 28.93 11.08
C LEU A 226 27.92 29.72 9.90
N SER A 227 28.51 30.87 9.62
CA SER A 227 28.23 31.69 8.42
C SER A 227 29.53 32.09 7.75
N VAL A 228 29.53 32.19 6.42
CA VAL A 228 30.66 32.72 5.67
C VAL A 228 30.58 34.25 5.68
N ASP A 229 31.60 34.89 6.23
CA ASP A 229 31.69 36.35 6.26
C ASP A 229 31.84 36.92 4.85
N ASP A 230 31.22 38.08 4.59
CA ASP A 230 31.28 38.79 3.30
C ASP A 230 30.90 37.97 2.05
N PHE A 231 30.13 36.89 2.20
CA PHE A 231 29.75 36.00 1.08
C PHE A 231 29.04 36.75 -0.07
N LYS A 232 28.30 37.82 0.24
CA LYS A 232 27.68 38.69 -0.77
C LYS A 232 28.71 39.35 -1.70
N ASN A 233 29.84 39.84 -1.16
CA ASN A 233 30.88 40.51 -1.95
C ASN A 233 31.54 39.54 -2.94
N ILE A 234 31.60 38.25 -2.58
CA ILE A 234 32.09 37.19 -3.46
C ILE A 234 31.13 37.02 -4.63
N ASN A 235 29.83 36.83 -4.36
CA ASN A 235 28.81 36.69 -5.41
C ASN A 235 28.74 37.92 -6.31
N ASP A 236 28.84 39.13 -5.76
CA ASP A 236 28.78 40.38 -6.53
C ASP A 236 30.01 40.55 -7.45
N ARG A 237 31.18 40.01 -7.07
CA ARG A 237 32.43 40.11 -7.85
C ARG A 237 32.60 39.01 -8.89
N TYR A 238 32.20 37.78 -8.57
CA TYR A 238 32.48 36.61 -9.39
C TYR A 238 31.22 35.97 -10.01
N GLY A 239 30.02 36.42 -9.64
CA GLY A 239 28.75 35.81 -10.05
C GLY A 239 28.26 34.74 -9.07
N LEU A 240 27.05 34.24 -9.32
CA LEU A 240 26.45 33.07 -8.67
C LEU A 240 27.01 31.77 -9.26
#